data_AF-A0A3B9SLP9-F1
#
_entry.id   AF-A0A3B9SLP9-F1
#
_cell.length_a   1.000
_cell.length_b   1.000
_cell.length_c   1.000
_cell.angle_alpha   90.00
_cell.angle_beta   90.00
_cell.angle_gamma   90.00
#
_symmetry.space_group_name_H-M   'P 1'
#
loop_
_entity.id
_entity.type
_entity.pdbx_description
1 polymer ?
#
loop_
_entity_poly.entity_id
_entity_poly.type
_entity_poly.pdbx_seq_one_letter_code
_entity_poly.pdbx_strand_id
1 'polypeptide(L)'
;MGAYFHVDPALFRVLFLLFFFVGGTGIMAYLILWIALPAATTTAEKLAMRGEEVTVENIKKAVEQEAHRVKDRFQAGIREVSPRAQRARHRIGDALTQILEGILRIVGVLLRILGFFLLVALSAVGIALLVIATNKLSWGADWTQDNEFYVMMLTVLPSGMSMTVVWIATIASIAGILLELGALILRFTFRVHFTRSTWRGIHGIAILSSLVGVLIWVIMGVQMGLEFREEARHIEAIPLAEGQQEWVLDVALSERTTSDQQVSLGEFMDGLEFYYDGIQVDVKQSMRQTASLECLSEAWGPNRRAARNNANNVRYSVNFEGDTVRIEDLIHFPLDDRFRGQNVRFTLYLPVGHKVYITGACSDYLDQVDNLENMYDSRMAGKLWMMTEEGLTLYAETSL
;
A
#
# COMPACT_ATOMS: atom_id res chain seq x y z
N MET A 1 -6.32 -6.45 54.62
CA MET A 1 -5.36 -5.51 53.99
C MET A 1 -4.54 -4.77 55.04
N GLY A 2 -5.11 -3.93 55.92
CA GLY A 2 -4.27 -3.22 56.91
C GLY A 2 -3.67 -4.09 58.02
N ALA A 3 -4.34 -5.16 58.44
CA ALA A 3 -3.84 -6.04 59.49
C ALA A 3 -2.73 -7.02 59.05
N TYR A 4 -2.53 -7.23 57.74
CA TYR A 4 -1.50 -8.16 57.22
C TYR A 4 -0.18 -7.43 56.89
N PHE A 5 -0.27 -6.14 56.53
CA PHE A 5 0.90 -5.32 56.17
C PHE A 5 1.22 -4.23 57.20
N HIS A 6 0.47 -4.14 58.30
CA HIS A 6 0.57 -3.07 59.31
C HIS A 6 0.52 -1.64 58.73
N VAL A 7 -0.14 -1.45 57.58
CA VAL A 7 -0.33 -0.17 56.90
C VAL A 7 -1.81 0.20 56.92
N ASP A 8 -2.14 1.48 57.10
CA ASP A 8 -3.53 1.95 57.17
C ASP A 8 -4.33 1.53 55.91
N PRO A 9 -5.45 0.80 56.05
CA PRO A 9 -6.36 0.46 54.94
C PRO A 9 -6.80 1.66 54.09
N ALA A 10 -6.81 2.87 54.64
CA ALA A 10 -7.13 4.10 53.93
C ALA A 10 -6.14 4.38 52.78
N LEU A 11 -4.86 4.06 52.96
CA LEU A 11 -3.82 4.32 51.94
C LEU A 11 -4.07 3.52 50.66
N PHE A 12 -4.45 2.25 50.80
CA PHE A 12 -4.81 1.40 49.67
C PHE A 12 -6.05 1.92 48.93
N ARG A 13 -7.06 2.41 49.66
CA ARG A 13 -8.27 3.00 49.05
C ARG A 13 -7.94 4.22 48.19
N VAL A 14 -7.04 5.08 48.66
CA VAL A 14 -6.60 6.29 47.93
C VAL A 14 -5.74 5.91 46.72
N LEU A 15 -4.81 4.96 46.87
CA LEU A 15 -3.96 4.49 45.79
C LEU A 15 -4.78 3.85 44.64
N PHE A 16 -5.80 3.06 44.98
CA PHE A 16 -6.70 2.46 43.99
C PHE A 16 -7.61 3.48 43.31
N LEU A 17 -8.06 4.50 44.05
CA LEU A 17 -8.78 5.62 43.46
C LEU A 17 -7.91 6.35 42.44
N LEU A 18 -6.62 6.51 42.74
CA LEU A 18 -5.64 7.13 41.84
C LEU A 18 -5.38 6.27 40.59
N PHE A 19 -5.17 4.96 40.74
CA PHE A 19 -5.01 4.03 39.61
C PHE A 19 -6.27 3.85 38.75
N PHE A 20 -7.45 4.12 39.31
CA PHE A 20 -8.68 4.16 38.54
C PHE A 20 -8.67 5.31 37.52
N PHE A 21 -8.21 6.51 37.90
CA PHE A 21 -8.17 7.67 37.01
C PHE A 21 -7.02 7.67 35.99
N VAL A 22 -5.93 6.92 36.23
CA VAL A 22 -4.75 6.92 35.35
C VAL A 22 -4.89 5.93 34.17
N GLY A 23 -5.88 5.04 34.14
CA GLY A 23 -6.09 4.16 33.00
C GLY A 23 -7.06 2.99 33.19
N GLY A 24 -7.94 3.03 34.19
CA GLY A 24 -8.91 1.96 34.46
C GLY A 24 -8.34 0.64 34.99
N THR A 25 -7.01 0.53 35.15
CA THR A 25 -6.30 -0.68 35.62
C THR A 25 -6.49 -0.95 37.10
N GLY A 26 -6.90 0.04 37.90
CA GLY A 26 -7.17 -0.12 39.34
C GLY A 26 -8.23 -1.19 39.65
N ILE A 27 -9.22 -1.38 38.77
CA ILE A 27 -10.26 -2.42 38.95
C ILE A 27 -9.69 -3.82 38.68
N MET A 28 -8.86 -3.99 37.65
CA MET A 28 -8.22 -5.28 37.37
C MET A 28 -7.20 -5.65 38.45
N ALA A 29 -6.38 -4.68 38.90
CA ALA A 29 -5.45 -4.89 40.01
C ALA A 29 -6.19 -5.30 41.29
N TYR A 30 -7.34 -4.68 41.59
CA TYR A 30 -8.16 -5.05 42.74
C TYR A 30 -8.69 -6.49 42.66
N LEU A 31 -9.20 -6.91 41.50
CA LEU A 31 -9.73 -8.26 41.31
C LEU A 31 -8.62 -9.32 41.36
N ILE A 32 -7.46 -9.04 40.79
CA ILE A 32 -6.28 -9.92 40.87
C ILE A 32 -5.82 -10.06 42.33
N LEU A 33 -5.72 -8.96 43.08
CA LEU A 33 -5.29 -8.98 44.46
C LEU A 33 -6.30 -9.69 45.39
N TRP A 34 -7.59 -9.54 45.12
CA TRP A 34 -8.66 -10.21 45.87
C TRP A 34 -8.62 -11.73 45.71
N ILE A 35 -8.29 -12.23 44.50
CA ILE A 35 -8.12 -13.66 44.22
C ILE A 35 -6.80 -14.18 44.80
N ALA A 36 -5.75 -13.36 44.81
CA ALA A 36 -4.40 -13.76 45.26
C ALA A 36 -4.22 -13.82 46.79
N LEU A 37 -5.08 -13.18 47.58
CA LEU A 37 -4.98 -13.15 49.04
C LEU A 37 -5.78 -14.30 49.69
N PRO A 38 -5.13 -15.33 50.28
CA PRO A 38 -5.85 -16.39 50.97
C PRO A 38 -6.41 -15.88 52.31
N ALA A 39 -7.68 -16.17 52.58
CA ALA A 39 -8.29 -15.97 53.89
C ALA A 39 -7.95 -17.14 54.82
N ALA A 40 -7.80 -16.89 56.13
CA ALA A 40 -7.53 -17.94 57.12
C ALA A 40 -8.60 -19.04 57.06
N THR A 41 -8.20 -20.24 56.64
CA THR A 41 -9.13 -21.31 56.25
C THR A 41 -9.27 -22.39 57.31
N THR A 42 -8.30 -22.52 58.23
CA THR A 42 -8.23 -23.69 59.11
C THR A 42 -8.98 -23.49 60.43
N THR A 43 -9.59 -24.55 60.94
CA THR A 43 -10.31 -24.55 62.22
C THR A 43 -9.38 -24.19 63.38
N ALA A 44 -8.12 -24.63 63.31
CA ALA A 44 -7.08 -24.35 64.30
C ALA A 44 -6.76 -22.83 64.40
N GLU A 45 -6.67 -22.12 63.28
CA GLU A 45 -6.47 -20.66 63.28
C GLU A 45 -7.66 -19.91 63.89
N LYS A 46 -8.89 -20.40 63.66
CA LYS A 46 -10.10 -19.79 64.23
C LYS A 46 -10.23 -20.01 65.73
N LEU A 47 -9.76 -21.15 66.25
CA LEU A 47 -9.66 -21.45 67.68
C LEU A 47 -8.62 -20.54 68.36
N ALA A 48 -7.45 -20.35 67.73
CA ALA A 48 -6.40 -19.48 68.24
C ALA A 48 -6.85 -18.00 68.35
N MET A 49 -7.62 -17.51 67.36
CA MET A 49 -8.16 -16.14 67.40
C MET A 49 -9.24 -15.92 68.47
N ARG A 50 -9.86 -16.99 68.99
CA ARG A 50 -10.83 -16.93 70.10
C ARG A 50 -10.18 -17.06 71.48
N GLY A 51 -8.86 -17.22 71.54
CA GLY A 51 -8.12 -17.43 72.79
C GLY A 51 -8.29 -18.83 73.37
N GLU A 52 -8.76 -19.80 72.57
CA GLU A 52 -8.95 -21.19 72.98
C GLU A 52 -7.71 -22.02 72.59
N GLU A 53 -7.23 -22.88 73.49
CA GLU A 53 -6.07 -23.73 73.23
C GLU A 53 -6.33 -24.72 72.08
N VAL A 54 -5.38 -24.81 71.14
CA VAL A 54 -5.48 -25.68 69.96
C VAL A 54 -5.15 -27.13 70.35
N THR A 55 -6.12 -27.79 70.99
CA THR A 55 -6.05 -29.22 71.35
C THR A 55 -7.01 -30.04 70.49
N VAL A 56 -6.74 -31.34 70.35
CA VAL A 56 -7.58 -32.26 69.55
C VAL A 56 -9.03 -32.27 70.06
N GLU A 57 -9.22 -32.15 71.37
CA GLU A 57 -10.54 -32.06 72.02
C GLU A 57 -11.30 -30.80 71.60
N ASN A 58 -10.63 -29.63 71.61
CA ASN A 58 -11.22 -28.34 71.25
C ASN A 58 -11.49 -28.23 69.75
N ILE A 59 -10.61 -28.79 68.92
CA ILE A 59 -10.84 -28.90 67.47
C ILE A 59 -12.06 -29.79 67.19
N LYS A 60 -12.15 -30.97 67.84
CA LYS A 60 -13.31 -31.86 67.68
C LYS A 60 -14.61 -31.16 68.08
N LYS A 61 -14.60 -30.44 69.20
CA LYS A 61 -15.77 -29.70 69.71
C LYS A 61 -16.17 -28.54 68.80
N ALA A 62 -15.20 -27.80 68.26
CA ALA A 62 -15.45 -26.75 67.28
C ALA A 62 -16.00 -27.30 65.95
N VAL A 63 -15.48 -28.44 65.50
CA VAL A 63 -15.96 -29.13 64.29
C VAL A 63 -17.37 -29.70 64.49
N GLU A 64 -17.66 -30.32 65.64
CA GLU A 64 -19.01 -30.79 65.97
C GLU A 64 -20.01 -29.64 66.07
N GLN A 65 -19.63 -28.53 66.72
CA GLN A 65 -20.50 -27.35 66.82
C GLN A 65 -20.75 -26.68 65.47
N GLU A 66 -19.75 -26.58 64.60
CA GLU A 66 -19.94 -26.10 63.23
C GLU A 66 -20.77 -27.09 62.39
N ALA A 67 -20.55 -28.40 62.53
CA ALA A 67 -21.36 -29.41 61.84
C ALA A 67 -22.83 -29.37 62.29
N HIS A 68 -23.09 -29.18 63.58
CA HIS A 68 -24.44 -28.98 64.11
C HIS A 68 -25.05 -27.66 63.62
N ARG A 69 -24.31 -26.54 63.65
CA ARG A 69 -24.78 -25.25 63.12
C ARG A 69 -25.06 -25.28 61.62
N VAL A 70 -24.26 -26.01 60.85
CA VAL A 70 -24.47 -26.20 59.41
C VAL A 70 -25.68 -27.10 59.18
N LYS A 71 -25.83 -28.19 59.94
CA LYS A 71 -27.00 -29.07 59.87
C LYS A 71 -28.29 -28.32 60.25
N ASP A 72 -28.25 -27.48 61.27
CA ASP A 72 -29.39 -26.67 61.70
C ASP A 72 -29.72 -25.55 60.70
N ARG A 73 -28.71 -24.87 60.12
CA ARG A 73 -28.92 -23.88 59.03
C ARG A 73 -29.39 -24.52 57.73
N PHE A 74 -28.92 -25.72 57.42
CA PHE A 74 -29.33 -26.48 56.24
C PHE A 74 -30.74 -27.04 56.40
N GLN A 75 -31.10 -27.55 57.59
CA GLN A 75 -32.47 -27.99 57.89
C GLN A 75 -33.44 -26.80 58.01
N ALA A 76 -33.02 -25.64 58.52
CA ALA A 76 -33.79 -24.39 58.47
C ALA A 76 -33.96 -23.87 57.03
N GLY A 77 -32.91 -23.95 56.20
CA GLY A 77 -32.94 -23.56 54.79
C GLY A 77 -33.76 -24.49 53.88
N ILE A 78 -33.92 -25.77 54.26
CA ILE A 78 -34.70 -26.76 53.49
C ILE A 78 -36.16 -26.84 53.95
N ARG A 79 -36.47 -26.56 55.22
CA ARG A 79 -37.85 -26.57 55.74
C ARG A 79 -38.60 -25.24 55.56
N GLU A 80 -37.93 -24.14 55.23
CA GLU A 80 -38.57 -22.85 54.91
C GLU A 80 -38.70 -22.57 53.40
N VAL A 81 -39.43 -23.41 52.67
CA VAL A 81 -40.04 -22.99 51.40
C VAL A 81 -41.31 -22.20 51.73
N SER A 82 -41.13 -20.91 52.06
CA SER A 82 -42.20 -19.97 52.39
C SER A 82 -42.08 -18.68 51.54
N PRO A 83 -43.14 -17.86 51.39
CA PRO A 83 -43.20 -16.65 50.54
C PRO A 83 -42.17 -15.53 50.86
N ARG A 84 -41.24 -15.73 51.80
CA ARG A 84 -40.08 -14.84 52.03
C ARG A 84 -38.91 -15.14 51.07
N ALA A 85 -38.72 -16.39 50.64
CA ALA A 85 -37.68 -16.77 49.67
C ALA A 85 -37.92 -16.16 48.28
N GLN A 86 -39.19 -16.10 47.84
CA GLN A 86 -39.57 -15.40 46.60
C GLN A 86 -39.25 -13.89 46.65
N ARG A 87 -39.48 -13.24 47.80
CA ARG A 87 -39.15 -11.81 47.99
C ARG A 87 -37.66 -11.51 48.07
N ALA A 88 -36.84 -12.47 48.55
CA ALA A 88 -35.40 -12.35 48.53
C ALA A 88 -34.83 -12.57 47.11
N ARG A 89 -35.38 -13.54 46.36
CA ARG A 89 -35.03 -13.77 44.94
C ARG A 89 -35.35 -12.57 44.05
N HIS A 90 -36.50 -11.92 44.25
CA HIS A 90 -36.82 -10.68 43.51
C HIS A 90 -35.85 -9.55 43.86
N ARG A 91 -35.56 -9.29 45.15
CA ARG A 91 -34.61 -8.24 45.55
C ARG A 91 -33.18 -8.45 45.05
N ILE A 92 -32.69 -9.69 45.03
CA ILE A 92 -31.36 -10.01 44.49
C ILE A 92 -31.37 -9.91 42.97
N GLY A 93 -32.43 -10.37 42.31
CA GLY A 93 -32.64 -10.20 40.88
C GLY A 93 -32.62 -8.73 40.48
N ASP A 94 -33.38 -7.89 41.19
CA ASP A 94 -33.50 -6.45 40.94
C ASP A 94 -32.17 -5.71 41.18
N ALA A 95 -31.38 -6.12 42.18
CA ALA A 95 -30.06 -5.56 42.41
C ALA A 95 -29.06 -5.93 41.30
N LEU A 96 -29.08 -7.19 40.85
CA LEU A 96 -28.23 -7.66 39.75
C LEU A 96 -28.61 -7.03 38.41
N THR A 97 -29.90 -6.86 38.12
CA THR A 97 -30.36 -6.16 36.89
C THR A 97 -29.97 -4.69 36.91
N GLN A 98 -30.10 -3.99 38.04
CA GLN A 98 -29.68 -2.59 38.16
C GLN A 98 -28.17 -2.40 37.95
N ILE A 99 -27.34 -3.31 38.49
CA ILE A 99 -25.88 -3.28 38.29
C ILE A 99 -25.56 -3.53 36.80
N LEU A 100 -26.17 -4.56 36.20
CA LEU A 100 -25.97 -4.88 34.80
C LEU A 100 -26.41 -3.74 33.87
N GLU A 101 -27.57 -3.13 34.13
CA GLU A 101 -28.07 -1.96 33.40
C GLU A 101 -27.14 -0.75 33.54
N GLY A 102 -26.57 -0.54 34.73
CA GLY A 102 -25.56 0.48 34.98
C GLY A 102 -24.31 0.27 34.12
N ILE A 103 -23.78 -0.95 34.09
CA ILE A 103 -22.62 -1.32 33.24
C ILE A 103 -22.95 -1.13 31.76
N LEU A 104 -24.09 -1.64 31.29
CA LEU A 104 -24.53 -1.50 29.91
C LEU A 104 -24.73 -0.03 29.50
N ARG A 105 -25.15 0.83 30.42
CA ARG A 105 -25.26 2.28 30.19
C ARG A 105 -23.90 2.91 29.99
N ILE A 106 -22.92 2.59 30.85
CA ILE A 106 -21.53 3.11 30.73
C ILE A 106 -20.91 2.62 29.42
N VAL A 107 -21.02 1.32 29.11
CA VAL A 107 -20.56 0.76 27.83
C VAL A 107 -21.24 1.45 26.65
N GLY A 108 -22.55 1.71 26.73
CA GLY A 108 -23.28 2.43 25.69
C GLY A 108 -22.77 3.86 25.47
N VAL A 109 -22.38 4.58 26.54
CA VAL A 109 -21.77 5.92 26.43
C VAL A 109 -20.40 5.84 25.76
N LEU A 110 -19.57 4.87 26.15
CA LEU A 110 -18.25 4.66 25.53
C LEU A 110 -18.36 4.33 24.04
N LEU A 111 -19.29 3.44 23.66
CA LEU A 111 -19.55 3.11 22.26
C LEU A 111 -19.99 4.34 21.45
N ARG A 112 -20.79 5.25 22.02
CA ARG A 112 -21.17 6.53 21.37
C ARG A 112 -20.00 7.47 21.16
N ILE A 113 -19.11 7.59 22.15
CA ILE A 113 -17.89 8.39 22.01
C ILE A 113 -17.02 7.81 20.89
N LEU A 114 -16.82 6.49 20.88
CA LEU A 114 -16.07 5.81 19.80
C LEU A 114 -16.73 6.02 18.43
N GLY A 115 -18.04 5.82 18.33
CA GLY A 115 -18.80 6.03 17.10
C GLY A 115 -18.74 7.46 16.59
N PHE A 116 -18.70 8.45 17.48
CA PHE A 116 -18.51 9.86 17.12
C PHE A 116 -17.16 10.07 16.44
N PHE A 117 -16.06 9.60 17.05
CA PHE A 117 -14.73 9.72 16.46
C PHE A 117 -14.60 8.96 15.14
N LEU A 118 -15.28 7.81 15.00
CA LEU A 118 -15.31 7.07 13.74
C LEU A 118 -16.04 7.86 12.65
N LEU A 119 -17.17 8.50 12.94
CA LEU A 119 -17.85 9.36 11.98
C LEU A 119 -16.98 10.56 11.57
N VAL A 120 -16.28 11.18 12.53
CA VAL A 120 -15.35 12.27 12.26
C VAL A 120 -14.21 11.80 11.34
N ALA A 121 -13.64 10.62 11.62
CA ALA A 121 -12.59 10.03 10.80
C ALA A 121 -13.08 9.71 9.37
N LEU A 122 -14.24 9.06 9.22
CA LEU A 122 -14.83 8.78 7.91
C LEU A 122 -15.11 10.07 7.13
N SER A 123 -15.58 11.12 7.82
CA SER A 123 -15.80 12.43 7.21
C SER A 123 -14.49 13.07 6.76
N ALA A 124 -13.43 12.98 7.58
CA ALA A 124 -12.10 13.48 7.25
C ALA A 124 -11.52 12.75 6.02
N VAL A 125 -11.69 11.42 5.92
CA VAL A 125 -11.30 10.64 4.74
C VAL A 125 -12.05 11.13 3.50
N GLY A 126 -13.37 11.30 3.59
CA GLY A 126 -14.18 11.82 2.48
C GLY A 126 -13.74 13.20 2.01
N ILE A 127 -13.46 14.11 2.96
CA ILE A 127 -12.93 15.45 2.66
C ILE A 127 -11.54 15.37 2.04
N ALA A 128 -10.64 14.57 2.59
CA ALA A 128 -9.29 14.39 2.06
C ALA A 128 -9.33 13.88 0.61
N LEU A 129 -10.16 12.87 0.33
CA LEU A 129 -10.37 12.37 -1.03
C LEU A 129 -10.91 13.45 -1.97
N LEU A 130 -11.86 14.28 -1.52
CA LEU A 130 -12.40 15.39 -2.32
C LEU A 130 -11.38 16.50 -2.58
N VAL A 131 -10.53 16.81 -1.60
CA VAL A 131 -9.41 17.76 -1.75
C VAL A 131 -8.40 17.24 -2.77
N ILE A 132 -7.99 15.97 -2.64
CA ILE A 132 -7.07 15.33 -3.58
C ILE A 132 -7.68 15.26 -4.98
N ALA A 133 -8.98 14.95 -5.11
CA ALA A 133 -9.65 14.84 -6.40
C ALA A 133 -9.76 16.18 -7.13
N THR A 134 -9.93 17.27 -6.39
CA THR A 134 -10.19 18.59 -6.99
C THR A 134 -8.92 19.36 -7.33
N ASN A 135 -7.75 19.03 -6.76
CA ASN A 135 -6.41 19.59 -7.07
C ASN A 135 -6.37 21.12 -7.29
N LYS A 136 -7.36 21.87 -6.80
CA LYS A 136 -7.53 23.32 -7.01
C LYS A 136 -7.82 24.09 -5.72
N LEU A 137 -7.76 23.43 -4.56
CA LEU A 137 -7.71 24.13 -3.28
C LEU A 137 -6.24 24.40 -2.94
N SER A 138 -5.67 25.43 -3.56
CA SER A 138 -4.26 25.81 -3.51
C SER A 138 -3.84 26.26 -2.10
N TRP A 139 -3.46 25.31 -1.25
CA TRP A 139 -2.54 25.54 -0.13
C TRP A 139 -1.10 25.40 -0.61
N GLY A 140 -0.66 26.28 -1.52
CA GLY A 140 0.74 26.65 -1.80
C GLY A 140 1.80 25.56 -2.09
N ALA A 141 1.44 24.29 -2.20
CA ALA A 141 2.36 23.19 -2.41
C ALA A 141 2.01 22.48 -3.72
N ASP A 142 2.96 22.40 -4.63
CA ASP A 142 2.88 21.60 -5.85
C ASP A 142 3.05 20.12 -5.49
N TRP A 143 2.05 19.54 -4.80
CA TRP A 143 1.99 18.12 -4.45
C TRP A 143 1.95 17.17 -5.67
N THR A 144 1.93 17.71 -6.90
CA THR A 144 1.83 16.96 -8.15
C THR A 144 3.17 16.74 -8.84
N GLN A 145 4.17 17.62 -8.64
CA GLN A 145 5.47 17.53 -9.31
C GLN A 145 6.37 16.49 -8.64
N ASP A 146 6.33 16.40 -7.30
CA ASP A 146 7.18 15.47 -6.52
C ASP A 146 6.49 14.15 -6.16
N ASN A 147 5.27 13.92 -6.65
CA ASN A 147 4.53 12.70 -6.35
C ASN A 147 4.68 11.68 -7.47
N GLU A 148 5.61 10.74 -7.26
CA GLU A 148 5.90 9.63 -8.18
C GLU A 148 4.65 8.86 -8.62
N PHE A 149 3.68 8.67 -7.72
CA PHE A 149 2.43 8.00 -8.08
C PHE A 149 1.59 8.83 -9.05
N TYR A 150 1.51 10.15 -8.83
CA TYR A 150 0.79 11.05 -9.73
C TYR A 150 1.44 11.06 -11.12
N VAL A 151 2.77 11.18 -11.17
CA VAL A 151 3.55 11.14 -12.41
C VAL A 151 3.38 9.79 -13.12
N MET A 152 3.53 8.67 -12.41
CA MET A 152 3.30 7.33 -12.96
C MET A 152 1.89 7.16 -13.54
N MET A 153 0.87 7.68 -12.86
CA MET A 153 -0.49 7.63 -13.39
C MET A 153 -0.66 8.51 -14.61
N LEU A 154 -0.09 9.72 -14.61
CA LEU A 154 -0.11 10.57 -15.81
C LEU A 154 0.59 9.93 -17.00
N THR A 155 1.66 9.18 -16.80
CA THR A 155 2.37 8.53 -17.91
C THR A 155 1.60 7.33 -18.45
N VAL A 156 0.94 6.54 -17.60
CA VAL A 156 0.34 5.27 -18.03
C VAL A 156 -1.13 5.38 -18.45
N LEU A 157 -1.91 6.31 -17.88
CA LEU A 157 -3.37 6.41 -18.09
C LEU A 157 -3.78 6.33 -19.58
N PRO A 158 -4.98 5.77 -19.89
CA PRO A 158 -5.49 5.75 -21.26
C PRO A 158 -5.52 7.16 -21.86
N SER A 159 -5.26 7.25 -23.16
CA SER A 159 -5.11 8.54 -23.83
C SER A 159 -6.44 9.29 -23.81
N GLY A 160 -6.40 10.57 -23.44
CA GLY A 160 -7.61 11.38 -23.21
C GLY A 160 -8.27 11.19 -21.83
N MET A 161 -7.79 10.28 -20.96
CA MET A 161 -8.18 10.27 -19.55
C MET A 161 -7.33 11.23 -18.73
N SER A 162 -7.96 11.83 -17.72
CA SER A 162 -7.31 12.66 -16.71
C SER A 162 -7.37 11.99 -15.36
N MET A 163 -6.49 12.40 -14.45
CA MET A 163 -6.48 11.94 -13.06
C MET A 163 -7.82 12.19 -12.35
N THR A 164 -8.59 13.20 -12.76
CA THR A 164 -9.95 13.46 -12.25
C THR A 164 -10.87 12.25 -12.39
N VAL A 165 -10.78 11.51 -13.50
CA VAL A 165 -11.62 10.32 -13.74
C VAL A 165 -11.25 9.20 -12.76
N VAL A 166 -9.96 9.01 -12.49
CA VAL A 166 -9.46 8.03 -11.50
C VAL A 166 -10.00 8.35 -10.11
N TRP A 167 -9.96 9.63 -9.71
CA TRP A 167 -10.49 10.05 -8.42
C TRP A 167 -12.00 9.91 -8.32
N ILE A 168 -12.75 10.27 -9.35
CA ILE A 168 -14.21 10.05 -9.39
C ILE A 168 -14.52 8.57 -9.26
N ALA A 169 -13.82 7.69 -9.99
CA ALA A 169 -14.00 6.25 -9.91
C ALA A 169 -13.73 5.73 -8.49
N THR A 170 -12.60 6.14 -7.90
CA THR A 170 -12.19 5.75 -6.53
C THR A 170 -13.19 6.22 -5.47
N ILE A 171 -13.57 7.50 -5.52
CA ILE A 171 -14.53 8.09 -4.57
C ILE A 171 -15.88 7.40 -4.72
N ALA A 172 -16.39 7.22 -5.94
CA ALA A 172 -17.67 6.56 -6.17
C ALA A 172 -17.65 5.12 -5.65
N SER A 173 -16.57 4.35 -5.90
CA SER A 173 -16.41 2.97 -5.43
C SER A 173 -16.43 2.84 -3.90
N ILE A 174 -15.90 3.83 -3.18
CA ILE A 174 -15.78 3.80 -1.71
C ILE A 174 -16.95 4.52 -1.02
N ALA A 175 -17.58 5.49 -1.69
CA ALA A 175 -18.64 6.34 -1.11
C ALA A 175 -19.81 5.54 -0.55
N GLY A 176 -20.24 4.47 -1.23
CA GLY A 176 -21.31 3.63 -0.73
C GLY A 176 -20.94 2.88 0.54
N ILE A 177 -19.69 2.42 0.66
CA ILE A 177 -19.18 1.76 1.87
C ILE A 177 -19.19 2.77 3.04
N LEU A 178 -18.68 3.99 2.81
CA LEU A 178 -18.66 5.05 3.83
C LEU A 178 -20.07 5.45 4.26
N LEU A 179 -21.00 5.57 3.31
CA LEU A 179 -22.40 5.90 3.56
C LEU A 179 -23.08 4.81 4.42
N GLU A 180 -22.87 3.54 4.09
CA GLU A 180 -23.45 2.42 4.82
C GLU A 180 -22.87 2.29 6.23
N LEU A 181 -21.55 2.43 6.38
CA LEU A 181 -20.90 2.45 7.70
C LEU A 181 -21.43 3.61 8.55
N GLY A 182 -21.55 4.81 7.97
CA GLY A 182 -22.12 5.97 8.66
C GLY A 182 -23.56 5.72 9.13
N ALA A 183 -24.40 5.15 8.27
CA ALA A 183 -25.78 4.80 8.60
C ALA A 183 -25.87 3.73 9.70
N LEU A 184 -25.00 2.72 9.67
CA LEU A 184 -24.91 1.68 10.71
C LEU A 184 -24.48 2.26 12.06
N ILE A 185 -23.49 3.15 12.09
CA ILE A 185 -23.04 3.83 13.33
C ILE A 185 -24.19 4.67 13.91
N LEU A 186 -24.85 5.47 13.07
CA LEU A 186 -26.00 6.28 13.50
C LEU A 186 -27.13 5.40 14.07
N ARG A 187 -27.43 4.28 13.40
CA ARG A 187 -28.52 3.37 13.81
C ARG A 187 -28.21 2.62 15.11
N PHE A 188 -27.05 1.99 15.21
CA PHE A 188 -26.75 1.07 16.32
C PHE A 188 -26.13 1.78 17.52
N THR A 189 -25.32 2.81 17.29
CA THR A 189 -24.60 3.50 18.36
C THR A 189 -25.40 4.69 18.90
N PHE A 190 -25.86 5.56 18.00
CA PHE A 190 -26.64 6.75 18.37
C PHE A 190 -28.15 6.49 18.46
N ARG A 191 -28.60 5.26 18.14
CA ARG A 191 -30.00 4.84 18.17
C ARG A 191 -30.90 5.75 17.30
N VAL A 192 -30.36 6.27 16.19
CA VAL A 192 -31.13 7.01 15.19
C VAL A 192 -32.08 6.04 14.49
N HIS A 193 -33.37 6.37 14.50
CA HIS A 193 -34.39 5.52 13.89
C HIS A 193 -34.57 5.88 12.43
N PHE A 194 -34.14 5.01 11.53
CA PHE A 194 -34.42 5.12 10.10
C PHE A 194 -35.73 4.39 9.77
N THR A 195 -36.62 5.04 9.03
CA THR A 195 -37.79 4.34 8.46
C THR A 195 -37.32 3.26 7.48
N ARG A 196 -38.14 2.23 7.25
CA ARG A 196 -37.84 1.21 6.23
C ARG A 196 -37.61 1.81 4.84
N SER A 197 -38.28 2.93 4.52
CA SER A 197 -38.08 3.63 3.26
C SER A 197 -36.73 4.33 3.19
N THR A 198 -36.38 5.09 4.24
CA THR A 198 -35.08 5.77 4.37
C THR A 198 -33.92 4.78 4.31
N TRP A 199 -34.02 3.66 5.03
CA TRP A 199 -32.98 2.63 5.03
C TRP A 199 -32.79 2.03 3.64
N ARG A 200 -33.87 1.67 2.93
CA ARG A 200 -33.78 1.20 1.53
C ARG A 200 -33.17 2.26 0.60
N GLY A 201 -33.47 3.54 0.81
CA GLY A 201 -32.88 4.64 0.05
C GLY A 201 -31.37 4.74 0.25
N ILE A 202 -30.90 4.71 1.50
CA ILE A 202 -29.46 4.71 1.84
C ILE A 202 -28.74 3.54 1.16
N HIS A 203 -29.28 2.33 1.33
CA HIS A 203 -28.73 1.11 0.72
C HIS A 203 -28.69 1.20 -0.81
N GLY A 204 -29.77 1.67 -1.43
CA GLY A 204 -29.85 1.84 -2.88
C GLY A 204 -28.83 2.84 -3.41
N ILE A 205 -28.66 3.99 -2.75
CA ILE A 205 -27.65 5.00 -3.12
C ILE A 205 -26.23 4.47 -2.91
N ALA A 206 -26.00 3.74 -1.80
CA ALA A 206 -24.70 3.14 -1.52
C ALA A 206 -24.29 2.13 -2.60
N ILE A 207 -25.20 1.23 -2.96
CA ILE A 207 -24.96 0.26 -4.03
C ILE A 207 -24.76 0.96 -5.36
N LEU A 208 -25.64 1.90 -5.73
CA LEU A 208 -25.55 2.59 -7.01
C LEU A 208 -24.24 3.37 -7.17
N SER A 209 -23.85 4.15 -6.17
CA SER A 209 -22.58 4.90 -6.21
C SER A 209 -21.37 3.97 -6.36
N SER A 210 -21.33 2.88 -5.58
CA SER A 210 -20.24 1.90 -5.65
C SER A 210 -20.18 1.21 -7.01
N LEU A 211 -21.34 0.81 -7.56
CA LEU A 211 -21.45 0.20 -8.88
C LEU A 211 -20.98 1.14 -10.00
N VAL A 212 -21.32 2.43 -9.91
CA VAL A 212 -20.84 3.44 -10.88
C VAL A 212 -19.32 3.56 -10.82
N GLY A 213 -18.73 3.63 -9.63
CA GLY A 213 -17.27 3.69 -9.48
C GLY A 213 -16.58 2.45 -10.06
N VAL A 214 -17.07 1.26 -9.72
CA VAL A 214 -16.55 -0.02 -10.25
C VAL A 214 -16.71 -0.09 -11.77
N LEU A 215 -17.84 0.38 -12.32
CA LEU A 215 -18.06 0.40 -13.75
C LEU A 215 -17.04 1.31 -14.46
N ILE A 216 -16.74 2.48 -13.90
CA ILE A 216 -15.71 3.38 -14.46
C ILE A 216 -14.34 2.70 -14.43
N TRP A 217 -13.98 2.03 -13.33
CA TRP A 217 -12.74 1.25 -13.23
C TRP A 217 -12.67 0.13 -14.29
N VAL A 218 -13.76 -0.59 -14.52
CA VAL A 218 -13.83 -1.64 -15.55
C VAL A 218 -13.66 -1.03 -16.94
N ILE A 219 -14.34 0.07 -17.25
CA ILE A 219 -14.21 0.76 -18.54
C ILE A 219 -12.76 1.24 -18.74
N MET A 220 -12.15 1.82 -17.71
CA MET A 220 -10.76 2.27 -17.76
C MET A 220 -9.77 1.11 -17.96
N GLY A 221 -9.97 -0.01 -17.26
CA GLY A 221 -9.16 -1.21 -17.46
C GLY A 221 -9.29 -1.79 -18.87
N VAL A 222 -10.50 -1.81 -19.44
CA VAL A 222 -10.71 -2.21 -20.84
C VAL A 222 -10.02 -1.24 -21.79
N GLN A 223 -10.15 0.08 -21.59
CA GLN A 223 -9.48 1.06 -22.44
C GLN A 223 -7.96 0.93 -22.37
N MET A 224 -7.40 0.73 -21.17
CA MET A 224 -5.96 0.46 -21.00
C MET A 224 -5.51 -0.76 -21.82
N GLY A 225 -6.26 -1.85 -21.77
CA GLY A 225 -5.93 -3.03 -22.58
C GLY A 225 -6.00 -2.76 -24.09
N LEU A 226 -6.91 -1.87 -24.53
CA LEU A 226 -7.03 -1.50 -25.93
C LEU A 226 -5.89 -0.59 -26.41
N GLU A 227 -5.27 0.21 -25.54
CA GLU A 227 -4.13 1.07 -25.89
C GLU A 227 -2.93 0.30 -26.44
N PHE A 228 -2.79 -0.98 -26.11
CA PHE A 228 -1.69 -1.85 -26.55
C PHE A 228 -2.12 -2.87 -27.62
N ARG A 229 -3.16 -2.56 -28.39
CA ARG A 229 -3.74 -3.50 -29.36
C ARG A 229 -2.92 -3.63 -30.64
N GLU A 230 -2.43 -2.51 -31.17
CA GLU A 230 -1.72 -2.45 -32.44
C GLU A 230 -0.34 -1.84 -32.24
N GLU A 231 0.67 -2.43 -32.85
CA GLU A 231 2.04 -1.90 -32.91
C GLU A 231 2.27 -1.24 -34.28
N ALA A 232 3.03 -0.14 -34.29
CA ALA A 232 3.52 0.45 -35.52
C ALA A 232 5.00 0.82 -35.39
N ARG A 233 5.66 0.83 -36.55
CA ARG A 233 7.09 1.12 -36.66
C ARG A 233 7.32 2.26 -37.65
N HIS A 234 8.28 3.11 -37.33
CA HIS A 234 8.79 4.18 -38.17
C HIS A 234 10.28 3.94 -38.41
N ILE A 235 10.69 3.87 -39.67
CA ILE A 235 12.08 3.60 -40.06
C ILE A 235 12.64 4.86 -40.71
N GLU A 236 13.77 5.32 -40.20
CA GLU A 236 14.55 6.41 -40.75
C GLU A 236 15.98 5.94 -41.03
N ALA A 237 16.43 6.11 -42.27
CA ALA A 237 17.81 5.80 -42.64
C ALA A 237 18.66 7.07 -42.58
N ILE A 238 19.66 7.05 -41.71
CA ILE A 238 20.61 8.14 -41.50
C ILE A 238 21.91 7.79 -42.26
N PRO A 239 22.20 8.49 -43.38
CA PRO A 239 23.40 8.22 -44.15
C PRO A 239 24.65 8.62 -43.36
N LEU A 240 25.69 7.78 -43.42
CA LEU A 240 27.00 8.05 -42.83
C LEU A 240 27.98 8.58 -43.88
N ALA A 241 29.08 9.16 -43.44
CA ALA A 241 30.13 9.67 -44.32
C ALA A 241 30.72 8.55 -45.22
N GLU A 242 30.93 8.86 -46.49
CA GLU A 242 31.53 7.92 -47.44
C GLU A 242 33.06 7.82 -47.25
N GLY A 243 33.63 6.65 -47.59
CA GLY A 243 35.08 6.41 -47.56
C GLY A 243 35.66 5.98 -46.20
N GLN A 244 34.81 5.90 -45.16
CA GLN A 244 35.21 5.49 -43.82
C GLN A 244 34.93 4.00 -43.59
N GLN A 245 35.96 3.28 -43.14
CA GLN A 245 35.93 1.82 -42.94
C GLN A 245 35.97 1.42 -41.47
N GLU A 246 36.36 2.32 -40.58
CA GLU A 246 36.39 2.11 -39.13
C GLU A 246 35.45 3.10 -38.47
N TRP A 247 34.58 2.58 -37.61
CA TRP A 247 33.53 3.33 -36.93
C TRP A 247 33.68 3.18 -35.41
N VAL A 248 33.29 4.20 -34.66
CA VAL A 248 33.14 4.11 -33.21
C VAL A 248 31.66 4.24 -32.88
N LEU A 249 31.11 3.24 -32.21
CA LEU A 249 29.73 3.23 -31.74
C LEU A 249 29.72 3.52 -30.26
N ASP A 250 29.10 4.65 -29.89
CA ASP A 250 29.13 5.20 -28.55
C ASP A 250 27.73 5.59 -28.08
N VAL A 251 27.44 5.37 -26.80
CA VAL A 251 26.24 5.87 -26.13
C VAL A 251 26.65 6.93 -25.12
N ALA A 252 26.18 8.15 -25.34
CA ALA A 252 26.42 9.27 -24.45
C ALA A 252 25.44 9.22 -23.28
N LEU A 253 25.93 8.76 -22.12
CA LEU A 253 25.16 8.72 -20.89
C LEU A 253 24.87 10.15 -20.39
N SER A 254 23.60 10.44 -20.13
CA SER A 254 23.16 11.71 -19.57
C SER A 254 23.49 11.81 -18.08
N GLU A 255 23.53 13.05 -17.56
CA GLU A 255 23.64 13.30 -16.11
C GLU A 255 22.51 12.62 -15.31
N ARG A 256 21.34 12.38 -15.94
CA ARG A 256 20.19 11.68 -15.33
C ARG A 256 20.45 10.18 -15.12
N THR A 257 21.18 9.54 -16.03
CA THR A 257 21.46 8.10 -16.00
C THR A 257 22.69 7.76 -15.14
N THR A 258 23.61 8.70 -14.98
CA THR A 258 24.86 8.51 -14.22
C THR A 258 24.69 8.63 -12.69
N SER A 259 23.52 9.06 -12.22
CA SER A 259 23.20 9.16 -10.79
C SER A 259 22.86 7.79 -10.21
N ASP A 260 23.74 7.23 -9.37
CA ASP A 260 23.53 6.00 -8.56
C ASP A 260 22.45 6.16 -7.45
N GLN A 261 21.64 7.22 -7.53
CA GLN A 261 20.50 7.48 -6.66
C GLN A 261 19.22 7.07 -7.39
N GLN A 262 18.25 6.48 -6.68
CA GLN A 262 16.93 6.14 -7.23
C GLN A 262 16.37 7.29 -8.06
N VAL A 263 16.45 7.18 -9.38
CA VAL A 263 15.92 8.18 -10.31
C VAL A 263 14.42 8.22 -10.13
N SER A 264 13.91 9.37 -9.71
CA SER A 264 12.48 9.54 -9.47
C SER A 264 11.74 9.62 -10.81
N LEU A 265 10.53 9.08 -10.88
CA LEU A 265 9.69 9.23 -12.08
C LEU A 265 9.43 10.69 -12.46
N GLY A 266 9.53 11.62 -11.50
CA GLY A 266 9.47 13.07 -11.77
C GLY A 266 10.70 13.61 -12.53
N GLU A 267 11.88 13.02 -12.37
CA GLU A 267 13.12 13.44 -13.03
C GLU A 267 13.16 13.06 -14.52
N PHE A 268 12.33 12.08 -14.89
CA PHE A 268 12.05 11.68 -16.27
C PHE A 268 11.04 12.61 -16.97
N MET A 269 10.46 13.60 -16.30
CA MET A 269 9.59 14.59 -16.94
C MET A 269 10.24 15.97 -16.98
N ASP A 270 10.21 16.60 -18.15
CA ASP A 270 10.54 18.03 -18.30
C ASP A 270 9.36 18.74 -18.95
N GLY A 271 8.58 19.45 -18.14
CA GLY A 271 7.35 20.11 -18.58
C GLY A 271 6.30 19.11 -19.09
N LEU A 272 6.14 19.05 -20.42
CA LEU A 272 5.19 18.18 -21.10
C LEU A 272 5.87 17.08 -21.94
N GLU A 273 7.17 16.88 -21.75
CA GLU A 273 7.94 15.81 -22.38
C GLU A 273 8.28 14.75 -21.33
N PHE A 274 8.23 13.48 -21.74
CA PHE A 274 8.65 12.34 -20.95
C PHE A 274 9.90 11.73 -21.55
N TYR A 275 10.93 11.58 -20.74
CA TYR A 275 12.24 11.02 -21.06
C TYR A 275 12.32 9.62 -20.48
N TYR A 276 12.85 8.65 -21.22
CA TYR A 276 13.16 7.35 -20.64
C TYR A 276 14.22 6.59 -21.43
N ASP A 277 14.82 5.60 -20.77
CA ASP A 277 15.73 4.65 -21.40
C ASP A 277 14.95 3.60 -22.19
N GLY A 278 14.84 3.83 -23.50
CA GLY A 278 14.18 2.94 -24.46
C GLY A 278 15.04 2.70 -25.69
N ILE A 279 16.36 2.76 -25.54
CA ILE A 279 17.31 2.66 -26.65
C ILE A 279 17.88 1.25 -26.73
N GLN A 280 17.95 0.75 -27.96
CA GLN A 280 18.60 -0.49 -28.30
C GLN A 280 19.58 -0.24 -29.45
N VAL A 281 20.70 -0.92 -29.42
CA VAL A 281 21.77 -0.79 -30.40
C VAL A 281 22.10 -2.16 -30.97
N ASP A 282 22.18 -2.22 -32.29
CA ASP A 282 22.43 -3.43 -33.06
C ASP A 282 23.47 -3.13 -34.16
N VAL A 283 24.20 -4.15 -34.59
CA VAL A 283 25.19 -4.08 -35.66
C VAL A 283 24.91 -5.21 -36.65
N LYS A 284 24.65 -4.86 -37.91
CA LYS A 284 24.32 -5.82 -38.96
C LYS A 284 25.16 -5.65 -40.20
N GLN A 285 25.25 -6.70 -41.00
CA GLN A 285 25.91 -6.64 -42.29
C GLN A 285 25.10 -5.78 -43.26
N SER A 286 25.77 -4.85 -43.94
CA SER A 286 25.20 -4.04 -45.03
C SER A 286 25.24 -4.82 -46.34
N MET A 287 24.15 -4.73 -47.11
CA MET A 287 24.11 -5.17 -48.51
C MET A 287 24.71 -4.13 -49.47
N ARG A 288 25.07 -2.95 -48.97
CA ARG A 288 25.67 -1.85 -49.72
C ARG A 288 27.17 -1.78 -49.43
N GLN A 289 27.90 -1.09 -50.30
CA GLN A 289 29.32 -0.80 -50.12
C GLN A 289 29.57 0.37 -49.16
N THR A 290 28.51 1.04 -48.71
CA THR A 290 28.57 2.15 -47.76
C THR A 290 27.90 1.74 -46.44
N ALA A 291 28.48 2.22 -45.34
CA ALA A 291 27.87 2.08 -44.03
C ALA A 291 26.65 3.00 -43.90
N SER A 292 25.67 2.59 -43.11
CA SER A 292 24.48 3.39 -42.82
C SER A 292 23.96 3.09 -41.44
N LEU A 293 23.38 4.08 -40.78
CA LEU A 293 22.65 3.90 -39.54
C LEU A 293 21.15 3.90 -39.84
N GLU A 294 20.44 2.85 -39.41
CA GLU A 294 18.99 2.83 -39.45
C GLU A 294 18.45 3.06 -38.05
N CYS A 295 17.45 3.92 -37.92
CA CYS A 295 16.71 4.13 -36.69
C CYS A 295 15.28 3.63 -36.87
N LEU A 296 14.90 2.63 -36.07
CA LEU A 296 13.56 2.06 -36.00
C LEU A 296 12.91 2.53 -34.70
N SER A 297 11.94 3.44 -34.79
CA SER A 297 11.07 3.78 -33.66
C SER A 297 9.83 2.90 -33.68
N GLU A 298 9.47 2.32 -32.55
CA GLU A 298 8.29 1.48 -32.38
C GLU A 298 7.41 2.00 -31.26
N ALA A 299 6.09 1.88 -31.42
CA ALA A 299 5.14 2.24 -30.38
C ALA A 299 3.81 1.51 -30.57
N TRP A 300 3.07 1.39 -29.47
CA TRP A 300 1.73 0.80 -29.44
C TRP A 300 0.63 1.86 -29.51
N GLY A 301 -0.57 1.45 -29.88
CA GLY A 301 -1.76 2.29 -29.84
C GLY A 301 -3.08 1.53 -30.04
N PRO A 302 -4.23 2.21 -29.82
CA PRO A 302 -5.55 1.60 -29.94
C PRO A 302 -5.95 1.24 -31.38
N ASN A 303 -5.24 1.79 -32.36
CA ASN A 303 -5.34 1.46 -33.77
C ASN A 303 -4.03 1.81 -34.47
N ARG A 304 -3.82 1.25 -35.67
CA ARG A 304 -2.60 1.46 -36.47
C ARG A 304 -2.23 2.92 -36.70
N ARG A 305 -3.21 3.82 -36.84
CA ARG A 305 -2.94 5.26 -37.05
C ARG A 305 -2.40 5.90 -35.78
N ALA A 306 -3.00 5.62 -34.62
CA ALA A 306 -2.53 6.12 -33.33
C ALA A 306 -1.14 5.57 -32.99
N ALA A 307 -0.93 4.26 -33.15
CA ALA A 307 0.38 3.63 -32.94
C ALA A 307 1.48 4.28 -33.82
N ARG A 308 1.17 4.54 -35.10
CA ARG A 308 2.10 5.21 -36.01
C ARG A 308 2.40 6.65 -35.58
N ASN A 309 1.40 7.38 -35.10
CA ASN A 309 1.62 8.74 -34.58
C ASN A 309 2.54 8.70 -33.36
N ASN A 310 2.30 7.79 -32.41
CA ASN A 310 3.14 7.61 -31.22
C ASN A 310 4.59 7.28 -31.62
N ALA A 311 4.80 6.35 -32.56
CA ALA A 311 6.14 5.98 -33.05
C ALA A 311 6.85 7.14 -33.76
N ASN A 312 6.11 7.93 -34.54
CA ASN A 312 6.65 9.11 -35.23
C ASN A 312 6.97 10.28 -34.29
N ASN A 313 6.33 10.33 -33.13
CA ASN A 313 6.50 11.40 -32.15
C ASN A 313 7.67 11.16 -31.21
N VAL A 314 8.24 9.95 -31.19
CA VAL A 314 9.47 9.66 -30.48
C VAL A 314 10.60 10.54 -31.03
N ARG A 315 11.38 11.10 -30.11
CA ARG A 315 12.54 11.95 -30.39
C ARG A 315 13.76 11.31 -29.77
N TYR A 316 14.85 11.39 -30.51
CA TYR A 316 16.15 10.86 -30.19
C TYR A 316 17.20 11.75 -30.84
N SER A 317 18.42 11.75 -30.29
CA SER A 317 19.53 12.55 -30.80
C SER A 317 20.69 11.64 -31.18
N VAL A 318 21.24 11.87 -32.37
CA VAL A 318 22.45 11.20 -32.84
C VAL A 318 23.40 12.28 -33.36
N ASN A 319 24.62 12.30 -32.82
CA ASN A 319 25.68 13.22 -33.21
C ASN A 319 26.80 12.45 -33.92
N PHE A 320 27.32 13.03 -35.00
CA PHE A 320 28.40 12.47 -35.79
C PHE A 320 29.67 13.31 -35.63
N GLU A 321 30.71 12.71 -35.05
CA GLU A 321 32.02 13.32 -34.84
C GLU A 321 33.09 12.47 -35.56
N GLY A 322 33.30 12.69 -36.86
CA GLY A 322 34.24 11.87 -37.63
C GLY A 322 33.74 10.44 -37.85
N ASP A 323 34.47 9.45 -37.33
CA ASP A 323 34.08 8.01 -37.25
C ASP A 323 33.05 7.72 -36.16
N THR A 324 32.85 8.66 -35.24
CA THR A 324 32.08 8.39 -34.03
C THR A 324 30.60 8.64 -34.26
N VAL A 325 29.80 7.58 -34.15
CA VAL A 325 28.34 7.60 -34.04
C VAL A 325 28.00 7.64 -32.57
N ARG A 326 27.65 8.83 -32.06
CA ARG A 326 27.30 9.06 -30.67
C ARG A 326 25.79 9.20 -30.52
N ILE A 327 25.18 8.23 -29.84
CA ILE A 327 23.74 8.14 -29.58
C ILE A 327 23.50 8.65 -28.15
N GLU A 328 22.60 9.61 -27.94
CA GLU A 328 22.18 9.97 -26.58
C GLU A 328 21.40 8.81 -25.94
N ASP A 329 21.55 8.58 -24.63
CA ASP A 329 21.01 7.42 -23.91
C ASP A 329 19.49 7.47 -23.62
N LEU A 330 18.87 8.63 -23.74
CA LEU A 330 17.45 8.81 -23.47
C LEU A 330 16.69 9.22 -24.73
N ILE A 331 15.53 8.59 -24.91
CA ILE A 331 14.51 9.07 -25.85
C ILE A 331 13.50 9.93 -25.12
N HIS A 332 12.79 10.76 -25.86
CA HIS A 332 11.67 11.51 -25.30
C HIS A 332 10.48 11.61 -26.24
N PHE A 333 9.31 11.85 -25.67
CA PHE A 333 8.07 12.07 -26.41
C PHE A 333 7.07 12.90 -25.60
N PRO A 334 6.07 13.51 -26.29
CA PRO A 334 5.05 14.31 -25.62
C PRO A 334 4.25 13.48 -24.60
N LEU A 335 4.05 14.00 -23.39
CA LEU A 335 3.31 13.34 -22.32
C LEU A 335 1.87 12.96 -22.71
N ASP A 336 1.26 13.70 -23.64
CA ASP A 336 -0.09 13.42 -24.16
C ASP A 336 -0.16 12.11 -24.96
N ASP A 337 0.96 11.68 -25.57
CA ASP A 337 1.06 10.39 -26.25
C ASP A 337 1.01 9.23 -25.25
N ARG A 338 1.31 9.51 -23.97
CA ARG A 338 1.39 8.56 -22.85
C ARG A 338 2.46 7.48 -23.11
N PHE A 339 2.83 6.74 -22.08
CA PHE A 339 3.69 5.58 -22.26
C PHE A 339 2.92 4.45 -22.96
N ARG A 340 3.38 4.09 -24.15
CA ARG A 340 2.85 3.06 -25.05
C ARG A 340 3.99 2.20 -25.61
N GLY A 341 5.02 1.95 -24.79
CA GLY A 341 6.18 1.15 -25.18
C GLY A 341 6.97 1.74 -26.34
N GLN A 342 7.22 3.05 -26.29
CA GLN A 342 7.92 3.78 -27.34
C GLN A 342 9.42 3.46 -27.39
N ASN A 343 9.89 2.39 -28.04
CA ASN A 343 11.34 2.13 -28.09
C ASN A 343 11.98 2.65 -29.38
N VAL A 344 13.30 2.81 -29.34
CA VAL A 344 14.11 3.14 -30.51
C VAL A 344 15.25 2.13 -30.64
N ARG A 345 15.35 1.51 -31.80
CA ARG A 345 16.45 0.62 -32.17
C ARG A 345 17.32 1.26 -33.23
N PHE A 346 18.58 1.48 -32.90
CA PHE A 346 19.61 1.88 -33.85
C PHE A 346 20.31 0.63 -34.39
N THR A 347 20.36 0.48 -35.70
CA THR A 347 21.09 -0.59 -36.36
C THR A 347 22.19 0.00 -37.25
N LEU A 348 23.44 -0.21 -36.86
CA LEU A 348 24.59 0.15 -37.66
C LEU A 348 24.85 -0.94 -38.70
N TYR A 349 24.58 -0.63 -39.96
CA TYR A 349 24.86 -1.52 -41.09
C TYR A 349 26.28 -1.30 -41.60
N LEU A 350 27.11 -2.35 -41.52
CA LEU A 350 28.51 -2.33 -41.92
C LEU A 350 28.76 -3.21 -43.16
N PRO A 351 29.39 -2.69 -44.22
CA PRO A 351 29.90 -3.51 -45.32
C PRO A 351 30.98 -4.49 -44.86
N VAL A 352 31.17 -5.57 -45.61
CA VAL A 352 32.26 -6.53 -45.35
C VAL A 352 33.62 -5.83 -45.39
N GLY A 353 34.46 -6.13 -44.40
CA GLY A 353 35.79 -5.53 -44.22
C GLY A 353 35.78 -4.27 -43.35
N HIS A 354 34.62 -3.68 -43.07
CA HIS A 354 34.52 -2.55 -42.13
C HIS A 354 34.64 -3.03 -40.69
N LYS A 355 35.12 -2.14 -39.82
CA LYS A 355 35.27 -2.38 -38.39
C LYS A 355 34.43 -1.41 -37.56
N VAL A 356 34.04 -1.86 -36.38
CA VAL A 356 33.39 -1.03 -35.37
C VAL A 356 34.01 -1.26 -34.00
N TYR A 357 34.46 -0.19 -33.36
CA TYR A 357 34.76 -0.21 -31.94
C TYR A 357 33.47 0.10 -31.19
N ILE A 358 33.02 -0.86 -30.37
CA ILE A 358 31.85 -0.68 -29.52
C ILE A 358 32.35 -0.21 -28.16
N THR A 359 32.01 1.01 -27.73
CA THR A 359 32.53 1.54 -26.46
C THR A 359 31.95 0.79 -25.27
N GLY A 360 32.58 0.92 -24.10
CA GLY A 360 32.08 0.31 -22.86
C GLY A 360 30.68 0.80 -22.47
N ALA A 361 30.33 2.04 -22.84
CA ALA A 361 29.02 2.63 -22.55
C ALA A 361 27.86 1.91 -23.25
N CYS A 362 28.13 1.22 -24.36
CA CYS A 362 27.11 0.45 -25.08
C CYS A 362 26.70 -0.86 -24.36
N SER A 363 27.39 -1.28 -23.30
CA SER A 363 27.18 -2.59 -22.64
C SER A 363 25.71 -2.91 -22.36
N ASP A 364 24.94 -1.94 -21.88
CA ASP A 364 23.55 -2.14 -21.46
C ASP A 364 22.54 -1.87 -22.59
N TYR A 365 23.01 -1.37 -23.73
CA TYR A 365 22.18 -0.98 -24.88
C TYR A 365 22.24 -1.98 -26.04
N LEU A 366 23.25 -2.87 -26.08
CA LEU A 366 23.36 -3.88 -27.12
C LEU A 366 22.24 -4.93 -26.96
N ASP A 367 21.43 -5.11 -28.01
CA ASP A 367 20.32 -6.08 -28.03
C ASP A 367 20.35 -6.91 -29.32
N GLN A 368 20.62 -8.21 -29.17
CA GLN A 368 20.64 -9.22 -30.22
C GLN A 368 21.72 -8.98 -31.27
N VAL A 369 22.93 -8.61 -30.83
CA VAL A 369 24.06 -8.41 -31.75
C VAL A 369 24.74 -9.74 -32.08
N ASP A 370 24.40 -10.29 -33.24
CA ASP A 370 24.97 -11.55 -33.71
C ASP A 370 26.49 -11.47 -33.91
N ASN A 371 27.23 -12.41 -33.31
CA ASN A 371 28.68 -12.53 -33.46
C ASN A 371 29.13 -14.00 -33.53
N LEU A 372 30.26 -14.26 -34.19
CA LEU A 372 30.75 -15.61 -34.46
C LEU A 372 31.28 -16.32 -33.20
N GLU A 373 31.72 -15.56 -32.21
CA GLU A 373 32.29 -16.04 -30.95
C GLU A 373 31.22 -16.51 -29.95
N ASN A 374 29.93 -16.34 -30.27
CA ASN A 374 28.81 -16.54 -29.33
C ASN A 374 29.01 -15.78 -28.02
N MET A 375 29.60 -14.59 -28.12
CA MET A 375 29.80 -13.67 -27.01
C MET A 375 28.47 -13.01 -26.66
N TYR A 376 28.15 -12.93 -25.37
CA TYR A 376 27.01 -12.14 -24.90
C TYR A 376 27.23 -10.65 -25.21
N ASP A 377 26.18 -10.00 -25.68
CA ASP A 377 26.12 -8.60 -26.12
C ASP A 377 26.85 -7.64 -25.17
N SER A 378 26.55 -7.67 -23.88
CA SER A 378 27.20 -6.80 -22.88
C SER A 378 28.71 -6.97 -22.80
N ARG A 379 29.24 -8.17 -23.10
CA ARG A 379 30.68 -8.44 -23.13
C ARG A 379 31.33 -8.02 -24.44
N MET A 380 30.56 -7.69 -25.47
CA MET A 380 31.09 -7.17 -26.73
C MET A 380 31.55 -5.71 -26.61
N ALA A 381 31.00 -4.98 -25.64
CA ALA A 381 31.40 -3.62 -25.32
C ALA A 381 32.88 -3.54 -24.89
N GLY A 382 33.53 -2.44 -25.27
CA GLY A 382 34.96 -2.21 -25.07
C GLY A 382 35.88 -2.94 -26.04
N LYS A 383 35.36 -3.51 -27.14
CA LYS A 383 36.12 -4.31 -28.11
C LYS A 383 35.95 -3.81 -29.54
N LEU A 384 36.92 -4.14 -30.39
CA LEU A 384 36.92 -3.83 -31.81
C LEU A 384 36.50 -5.06 -32.61
N TRP A 385 35.48 -4.88 -33.43
CA TRP A 385 34.85 -5.93 -34.21
C TRP A 385 35.00 -5.66 -35.71
N MET A 386 35.06 -6.71 -36.52
CA MET A 386 35.12 -6.63 -37.98
C MET A 386 33.92 -7.35 -38.59
N MET A 387 33.30 -6.74 -39.58
CA MET A 387 32.24 -7.38 -40.36
C MET A 387 32.86 -8.27 -41.44
N THR A 388 32.54 -9.55 -41.43
CA THR A 388 32.97 -10.53 -42.45
C THR A 388 31.76 -10.97 -43.29
N GLU A 389 31.97 -11.89 -44.24
CA GLU A 389 30.87 -12.51 -44.98
C GLU A 389 30.00 -13.41 -44.07
N GLU A 390 30.58 -14.01 -43.03
CA GLU A 390 29.88 -14.93 -42.11
C GLU A 390 29.20 -14.19 -40.95
N GLY A 391 29.61 -12.96 -40.66
CA GLY A 391 29.06 -12.14 -39.59
C GLY A 391 30.13 -11.29 -38.89
N LEU A 392 29.77 -10.72 -37.74
CA LEU A 392 30.65 -9.92 -36.91
C LEU A 392 31.62 -10.82 -36.13
N THR A 393 32.93 -10.56 -36.22
CA THR A 393 33.98 -11.31 -35.51
C THR A 393 34.87 -10.38 -34.70
N LEU A 394 35.42 -10.89 -33.60
CA LEU A 394 36.32 -10.14 -32.73
C LEU A 394 37.64 -9.88 -33.46
N TYR A 395 37.94 -8.60 -33.70
CA TYR A 395 39.17 -8.19 -34.36
C TYR A 395 40.27 -7.86 -33.33
N ALA A 396 39.94 -7.14 -32.26
CA ALA A 396 40.87 -6.85 -31.17
C ALA A 396 40.14 -6.63 -29.83
N GLU A 397 40.82 -7.00 -28.74
CA GLU A 397 40.33 -6.85 -27.35
C GLU A 397 40.23 -5.39 -26.89
N THR A 398 40.92 -4.46 -27.56
CA THR A 398 40.91 -3.01 -27.31
C THR A 398 41.16 -2.24 -28.60
N SER A 399 40.62 -1.02 -28.75
CA SER A 399 41.02 -0.11 -29.83
C SER A 399 42.46 0.37 -29.62
N LEU A 400 43.39 -0.04 -30.48
CA LEU A 400 44.76 0.50 -30.55
C LEU A 400 44.93 1.36 -31.78
#